data_AF-A0A2P9BZ08-F1
#
_entry.id   AF-A0A2P9BZ08-F1
#
_cell.length_a   1.000
_cell.length_b   1.000
_cell.length_c   1.000
_cell.angle_alpha   90.00
_cell.angle_beta   90.00
_cell.angle_gamma   90.00
#
_symmetry.space_group_name_H-M   'P 1'
#
loop_
_entity.id
_entity.type
_entity.pdbx_description
1 polymer ?
#
loop_
_entity_poly.entity_id
_entity_poly.type
_entity_poly.pdbx_seq_one_letter_code
_entity_poly.pdbx_strand_id
1 'polypeptide(L)'
;MNKINLLVQISLTFIILLNPNMKVGKLKNKTNYGLSYQYFKNKSYTLSRHTFIKPIKNIKINYQKKKKMNLTNEICILNCSEKLIDYKLAFELQNILHHSKIIMKNINEVKTSNHLDLKKIKNFKENMEKYDFCFILQHTPCYTLGSVANCSDILLDKENYYIEELGDVYNNLDSNEIIQLINRCETIQDKINQSHIYNENTNYFNNFLKNCRQRKIPIYRVNRGGKATFHGPGQLVLYFIFNLKNYPANYNERIINKHYKYTNKESFPSKTSEYEKYNLYINPNSKENTSYIERTFDLHTTINNFQKIGMETLQNFNIKTECKKDTIGIFYKDKKIISIGLKIRKYISMHGLSLNFNLDNNFLKYLLSCGMTHNNYISMHEINEIKKKNYNYQKGEIASSSNILNKLTFNITESLKKVFKVKVRNIKDIREMFN
;
A
#
# COMPACT_ATOMS: atom_id res chain seq x y z
N MET A 1 21.27 5.72 -35.31
CA MET A 1 19.79 5.79 -35.39
C MET A 1 19.40 7.27 -35.48
N ASN A 2 19.07 7.77 -36.68
CA ASN A 2 19.07 9.20 -36.98
C ASN A 2 17.93 9.98 -36.27
N LYS A 3 18.27 11.17 -35.73
CA LYS A 3 17.39 12.08 -34.96
C LYS A 3 16.07 12.45 -35.68
N ILE A 4 16.02 12.32 -37.01
CA ILE A 4 14.83 12.59 -37.82
C ILE A 4 13.74 11.52 -37.61
N ASN A 5 14.10 10.24 -37.40
CA ASN A 5 13.12 9.17 -37.16
C ASN A 5 12.45 9.28 -35.78
N LEU A 6 13.14 9.84 -34.79
CA LEU A 6 12.59 10.05 -33.46
C LEU A 6 11.53 11.17 -33.45
N LEU A 7 11.73 12.24 -34.25
CA LEU A 7 10.79 13.34 -34.38
C LEU A 7 9.50 12.94 -35.13
N VAL A 8 9.61 12.07 -36.14
CA VAL A 8 8.44 11.54 -36.87
C VAL A 8 7.61 10.59 -35.98
N GLN A 9 8.26 9.82 -35.10
CA GLN A 9 7.57 8.93 -34.16
C GLN A 9 6.86 9.69 -33.03
N ILE A 10 7.46 10.79 -32.54
CA ILE A 10 6.86 11.63 -31.51
C ILE A 10 5.65 12.43 -32.05
N SER A 11 5.71 12.88 -33.31
CA SER A 11 4.60 13.63 -33.94
C SER A 11 3.42 12.74 -34.33
N LEU A 12 3.63 11.50 -34.80
CA LEU A 12 2.51 10.57 -35.06
C LEU A 12 1.79 10.12 -33.78
N THR A 13 2.52 10.00 -32.67
CA THR A 13 1.93 9.61 -31.38
C THR A 13 1.09 10.76 -30.79
N PHE A 14 1.44 12.03 -31.07
CA PHE A 14 0.70 13.20 -30.61
C PHE A 14 -0.61 13.45 -31.36
N ILE A 15 -0.68 13.11 -32.65
CA ILE A 15 -1.90 13.31 -33.46
C ILE A 15 -2.99 12.29 -33.10
N ILE A 16 -2.62 11.09 -32.66
CA ILE A 16 -3.58 10.04 -32.23
C ILE A 16 -4.18 10.34 -30.85
N LEU A 17 -3.50 11.11 -30.00
CA LEU A 17 -3.94 11.39 -28.63
C LEU A 17 -4.87 12.61 -28.50
N LEU A 18 -5.04 13.44 -29.53
CA LEU A 18 -5.78 14.70 -29.42
C LEU A 18 -7.12 14.77 -30.16
N ASN A 19 -7.52 13.77 -30.95
CA ASN A 19 -8.87 13.76 -31.53
C ASN A 19 -9.35 12.38 -32.01
N PRO A 20 -10.23 11.68 -31.29
CA PRO A 20 -10.60 10.30 -31.63
C PRO A 20 -11.52 10.17 -32.85
N ASN A 21 -11.94 11.27 -33.51
CA ASN A 21 -12.97 11.24 -34.57
C ASN A 21 -12.61 11.93 -35.91
N MET A 22 -11.33 12.21 -36.22
CA MET A 22 -10.98 12.75 -37.54
C MET A 22 -10.84 11.66 -38.62
N LYS A 23 -11.71 11.70 -39.64
CA LYS A 23 -11.52 10.99 -40.92
C LYS A 23 -10.58 11.82 -41.79
N VAL A 24 -9.37 11.32 -42.07
CA VAL A 24 -8.43 11.97 -43.00
C VAL A 24 -8.48 11.27 -44.36
N GLY A 25 -8.82 12.06 -45.39
CA GLY A 25 -8.88 11.66 -46.79
C GLY A 25 -7.50 11.43 -47.42
N LYS A 26 -7.52 10.66 -48.51
CA LYS A 26 -6.36 10.14 -49.26
C LYS A 26 -5.37 11.21 -49.72
N LEU A 27 -4.09 11.04 -49.39
CA LEU A 27 -2.96 11.60 -50.13
C LEU A 27 -2.21 10.44 -50.81
N LYS A 28 -2.22 10.46 -52.15
CA LYS A 28 -1.44 9.58 -53.04
C LYS A 28 -0.07 10.21 -53.26
N ASN A 29 1.02 9.45 -53.09
CA ASN A 29 1.99 9.16 -54.16
C ASN A 29 3.07 8.15 -53.73
N LYS A 30 3.44 7.32 -54.72
CA LYS A 30 4.29 6.12 -54.75
C LYS A 30 5.74 6.43 -54.33
N THR A 31 6.55 5.53 -53.74
CA THR A 31 7.07 4.25 -54.30
C THR A 31 7.67 3.28 -53.25
N ASN A 32 7.36 1.98 -53.39
CA ASN A 32 8.04 0.68 -53.05
C ASN A 32 9.06 0.61 -51.89
N TYR A 33 9.08 -0.33 -50.94
CA TYR A 33 8.77 -1.78 -50.83
C TYR A 33 8.29 -2.02 -49.36
N GLY A 34 7.34 -2.86 -48.94
CA GLY A 34 7.01 -4.25 -49.26
C GLY A 34 6.74 -4.98 -47.92
N LEU A 35 5.47 -5.33 -47.64
CA LEU A 35 4.97 -6.48 -46.84
C LEU A 35 3.49 -6.25 -46.46
N SER A 36 2.63 -7.12 -46.98
CA SER A 36 1.17 -7.05 -46.95
C SER A 36 0.57 -7.55 -45.64
N TYR A 37 -0.24 -6.71 -44.98
CA TYR A 37 -1.19 -7.14 -43.94
C TYR A 37 -2.58 -7.32 -44.59
N GLN A 38 -3.05 -8.57 -44.64
CA GLN A 38 -4.39 -8.90 -45.12
C GLN A 38 -5.43 -8.71 -44.00
N TYR A 39 -6.47 -7.99 -44.38
CA TYR A 39 -7.75 -7.77 -43.73
C TYR A 39 -8.36 -9.00 -43.01
N PHE A 40 -8.83 -8.81 -41.77
CA PHE A 40 -10.05 -9.49 -41.30
C PHE A 40 -11.06 -8.46 -40.77
N LYS A 41 -12.15 -8.33 -41.54
CA LYS A 41 -13.41 -7.67 -41.20
C LYS A 41 -14.20 -8.52 -40.21
N ASN A 42 -14.88 -7.84 -39.29
CA ASN A 42 -16.16 -8.18 -38.66
C ASN A 42 -16.53 -9.67 -38.52
N LYS A 43 -16.44 -10.19 -37.29
CA LYS A 43 -17.41 -11.15 -36.75
C LYS A 43 -17.55 -10.94 -35.24
N SER A 44 -18.78 -10.67 -34.82
CA SER A 44 -19.24 -10.65 -33.43
C SER A 44 -19.10 -12.04 -32.82
N TYR A 45 -18.45 -12.13 -31.65
CA TYR A 45 -18.48 -13.33 -30.83
C TYR A 45 -19.37 -13.09 -29.62
N THR A 46 -20.62 -13.50 -29.73
CA THR A 46 -21.48 -13.79 -28.58
C THR A 46 -20.91 -15.00 -27.85
N LEU A 47 -20.36 -14.80 -26.66
CA LEU A 47 -19.97 -15.92 -25.80
C LEU A 47 -21.26 -16.58 -25.28
N SER A 48 -21.60 -17.75 -25.83
CA SER A 48 -22.69 -18.57 -25.32
C SER A 48 -22.35 -19.03 -23.90
N ARG A 49 -23.01 -18.43 -22.90
CA ARG A 49 -23.22 -19.07 -21.60
C ARG A 49 -23.98 -20.36 -21.86
N HIS A 50 -23.37 -21.49 -21.52
CA HIS A 50 -23.92 -22.84 -21.28
C HIS A 50 -23.03 -23.93 -21.88
N THR A 51 -21.88 -24.15 -21.26
CA THR A 51 -21.24 -25.48 -21.24
C THR A 51 -21.33 -25.99 -19.82
N PHE A 52 -22.18 -27.00 -19.62
CA PHE A 52 -22.34 -27.74 -18.37
C PHE A 52 -20.99 -28.31 -17.91
N ILE A 53 -20.45 -27.78 -16.81
CA ILE A 53 -19.36 -28.43 -16.09
C ILE A 53 -19.98 -29.60 -15.33
N LYS A 54 -19.79 -30.83 -15.82
CA LYS A 54 -20.03 -32.02 -15.00
C LYS A 54 -19.10 -31.96 -13.78
N PRO A 55 -19.58 -32.26 -12.57
CA PRO A 55 -18.75 -32.25 -11.38
C PRO A 55 -17.73 -33.39 -11.48
N ILE A 56 -16.45 -33.06 -11.61
CA ILE A 56 -15.37 -34.04 -11.48
C ILE A 56 -15.34 -34.44 -9.99
N LYS A 57 -15.99 -35.56 -9.67
CA LYS A 57 -15.85 -36.20 -8.36
C LYS A 57 -14.44 -36.81 -8.24
N ASN A 58 -13.80 -36.53 -7.12
CA ASN A 58 -12.54 -37.11 -6.63
C ASN A 58 -11.25 -36.68 -7.36
N ILE A 59 -10.83 -35.43 -7.15
CA ILE A 59 -9.42 -35.03 -7.35
C ILE A 59 -8.70 -35.16 -6.00
N LYS A 60 -7.75 -36.09 -5.91
CA LYS A 60 -6.78 -36.14 -4.80
C LYS A 60 -5.77 -35.01 -4.99
N ILE A 61 -5.93 -33.92 -4.24
CA ILE A 61 -4.95 -32.83 -4.20
C ILE A 61 -3.75 -33.29 -3.37
N ASN A 62 -2.65 -33.65 -4.05
CA ASN A 62 -1.37 -33.86 -3.38
C ASN A 62 -0.82 -32.49 -2.95
N TYR A 63 -1.01 -32.14 -1.68
CA TYR A 63 -0.29 -31.05 -1.04
C TYR A 63 1.20 -31.40 -1.07
N GLN A 64 1.94 -30.92 -2.08
CA GLN A 64 3.40 -30.90 -1.97
C GLN A 64 3.74 -30.19 -0.67
N LYS A 65 4.55 -30.88 0.15
CA LYS A 65 5.00 -30.51 1.51
C LYS A 65 4.87 -29.00 1.69
N LYS A 66 4.00 -28.57 2.61
CA LYS A 66 4.05 -27.21 3.19
C LYS A 66 5.52 -26.93 3.43
N LYS A 67 6.20 -26.18 2.56
CA LYS A 67 7.40 -25.48 2.97
C LYS A 67 6.84 -24.58 4.04
N LYS A 68 7.03 -24.98 5.30
CA LYS A 68 6.55 -24.29 6.48
C LYS A 68 7.18 -22.92 6.31
N MET A 69 6.46 -21.97 5.70
CA MET A 69 6.82 -20.57 5.83
C MET A 69 6.81 -20.42 7.34
N ASN A 70 7.97 -20.18 7.93
CA ASN A 70 8.06 -19.85 9.34
C ASN A 70 7.28 -18.53 9.50
N LEU A 71 5.97 -18.68 9.70
CA LEU A 71 4.94 -17.64 9.79
C LEU A 71 4.96 -17.03 11.19
N THR A 72 6.15 -16.87 11.76
CA THR A 72 6.35 -16.47 13.15
C THR A 72 6.46 -14.96 13.33
N ASN A 73 6.24 -14.18 12.27
CA ASN A 73 6.32 -12.74 12.39
C ASN A 73 5.14 -12.23 13.20
N GLU A 74 5.42 -11.43 14.22
CA GLU A 74 4.40 -10.71 14.99
C GLU A 74 4.41 -9.24 14.56
N ILE A 75 3.26 -8.56 14.62
CA ILE A 75 3.22 -7.11 14.37
C ILE A 75 3.39 -6.38 15.71
N CYS A 76 4.43 -5.57 15.82
CA CYS A 76 4.59 -4.62 16.92
C CYS A 76 3.85 -3.32 16.58
N ILE A 77 2.89 -2.95 17.44
CA ILE A 77 2.15 -1.69 17.35
C ILE A 77 2.76 -0.69 18.32
N LEU A 78 3.28 0.42 17.79
CA LEU A 78 3.56 1.61 18.57
C LEU A 78 2.34 2.53 18.49
N ASN A 79 1.57 2.58 19.57
CA ASN A 79 0.37 3.40 19.64
C ASN A 79 0.68 4.78 20.22
N CYS A 80 0.76 5.77 19.34
CA CYS A 80 0.87 7.20 19.64
C CYS A 80 -0.37 7.96 19.14
N SER A 81 -1.54 7.32 19.10
CA SER A 81 -2.77 7.91 18.54
C SER A 81 -3.17 9.23 19.20
N GLU A 82 -2.77 9.43 20.46
CA GLU A 82 -3.04 10.65 21.23
C GLU A 82 -1.96 11.72 21.08
N LYS A 83 -0.94 11.50 20.24
CA LYS A 83 0.18 12.44 20.05
C LYS A 83 0.12 13.10 18.68
N LEU A 84 0.41 14.40 18.65
CA LEU A 84 0.65 15.18 17.45
C LEU A 84 2.14 15.16 17.13
N ILE A 85 2.56 14.20 16.32
CA ILE A 85 3.96 13.96 15.99
C ILE A 85 4.34 14.75 14.74
N ASP A 86 5.51 15.39 14.76
CA ASP A 86 6.07 16.01 13.57
C ASP A 86 6.24 15.01 12.42
N TYR A 87 5.84 15.39 11.20
CA TYR A 87 5.84 14.47 10.07
C TYR A 87 7.26 14.01 9.71
N LYS A 88 8.25 14.90 9.73
CA LYS A 88 9.65 14.57 9.42
C LYS A 88 10.21 13.60 10.46
N LEU A 89 9.89 13.80 11.74
CA LEU A 89 10.28 12.89 12.82
C LEU A 89 9.73 11.46 12.59
N ALA A 90 8.44 11.34 12.28
CA ALA A 90 7.84 10.03 11.99
C ALA A 90 8.38 9.41 10.70
N PHE A 91 8.63 10.22 9.66
CA PHE A 91 9.24 9.77 8.41
C PHE A 91 10.66 9.24 8.64
N GLU A 92 11.45 9.90 9.48
CA GLU A 92 12.79 9.43 9.84
C GLU A 92 12.75 8.05 10.49
N LEU A 93 11.88 7.85 11.49
CA LEU A 93 11.69 6.54 12.12
C LEU A 93 11.25 5.47 11.12
N GLN A 94 10.30 5.80 10.24
CA GLN A 94 9.87 4.90 9.17
C GLN A 94 11.04 4.49 8.27
N ASN A 95 11.90 5.42 7.86
CA ASN A 95 13.05 5.13 7.02
C ASN A 95 14.08 4.26 7.74
N ILE A 96 14.37 4.54 9.01
CA ILE A 96 15.30 3.72 9.79
C ILE A 96 14.82 2.26 9.79
N LEU A 97 13.57 2.01 10.19
CA LEU A 97 13.04 0.64 10.23
C LEU A 97 12.92 0.00 8.84
N HIS A 98 12.47 0.76 7.84
CA HIS A 98 12.34 0.28 6.46
C HIS A 98 13.69 -0.15 5.89
N HIS A 99 14.71 0.68 6.04
CA HIS A 99 16.06 0.39 5.58
C HIS A 99 16.69 -0.74 6.37
N SER A 100 16.56 -0.76 7.70
CA SER A 100 17.08 -1.84 8.54
C SER A 100 16.50 -3.20 8.15
N LYS A 101 15.18 -3.32 7.93
CA LYS A 101 14.56 -4.58 7.45
C LYS A 101 15.04 -5.04 6.08
N ILE A 102 15.50 -4.11 5.23
CA ILE A 102 16.02 -4.42 3.91
C ILE A 102 17.48 -4.87 3.98
N ILE A 103 18.30 -4.19 4.78
CA ILE A 103 19.76 -4.38 4.79
C ILE A 103 20.14 -5.54 5.72
N MET A 104 19.49 -5.68 6.88
CA MET A 104 19.88 -6.64 7.91
C MET A 104 19.78 -8.11 7.49
N LYS A 105 18.96 -8.42 6.47
CA LYS A 105 18.87 -9.76 5.87
C LYS A 105 20.20 -10.24 5.26
N ASN A 106 21.09 -9.32 4.91
CA ASN A 106 22.34 -9.61 4.20
C ASN A 106 23.59 -9.46 5.09
N ILE A 107 23.43 -9.00 6.33
CA ILE A 107 24.56 -8.81 7.25
C ILE A 107 24.84 -10.13 7.96
N ASN A 108 25.93 -10.81 7.61
CA ASN A 108 26.29 -12.10 8.21
C ASN A 108 27.03 -11.94 9.54
N GLU A 109 27.97 -10.99 9.64
CA GLU A 109 28.76 -10.74 10.85
C GLU A 109 28.93 -9.24 11.09
N VAL A 110 28.76 -8.83 12.34
CA VAL A 110 28.99 -7.45 12.80
C VAL A 110 30.23 -7.48 13.70
N LYS A 111 31.26 -6.72 13.32
CA LYS A 111 32.51 -6.63 14.09
C LYS A 111 32.51 -5.31 14.86
N THR A 112 32.34 -5.38 16.18
CA THR A 112 32.64 -4.25 17.08
C THR A 112 33.35 -4.76 18.33
N SER A 113 34.28 -3.96 18.85
CA SER A 113 35.08 -4.26 20.05
C SER A 113 34.28 -4.04 21.35
N ASN A 114 33.16 -3.34 21.30
CA ASN A 114 32.29 -3.10 22.46
C ASN A 114 31.21 -4.18 22.59
N HIS A 115 31.28 -4.96 23.67
CA HIS A 115 30.34 -6.05 23.94
C HIS A 115 28.88 -5.58 24.11
N LEU A 116 28.65 -4.39 24.65
CA LEU A 116 27.30 -3.83 24.81
C LEU A 116 26.69 -3.49 23.44
N ASP A 117 27.48 -2.89 22.55
CA ASP A 117 27.08 -2.55 21.19
C ASP A 117 26.80 -3.81 20.36
N LEU A 118 27.64 -4.85 20.50
CA LEU A 118 27.39 -6.16 19.88
C LEU A 118 26.02 -6.71 20.28
N LYS A 119 25.68 -6.66 21.58
CA LYS A 119 24.38 -7.13 22.08
C LYS A 119 23.22 -6.31 21.50
N LYS A 120 23.31 -4.97 21.53
CA LYS A 120 22.28 -4.08 20.96
C LYS A 120 22.06 -4.37 19.47
N ILE A 121 23.12 -4.52 18.68
CA ILE A 121 23.01 -4.79 17.25
C ILE A 121 22.40 -6.16 16.99
N LYS A 122 22.79 -7.18 17.76
CA LYS A 122 22.21 -8.53 17.65
C LYS A 122 20.71 -8.52 17.96
N ASN A 123 20.31 -7.90 19.08
CA ASN A 123 18.90 -7.75 19.46
C ASN A 123 18.11 -7.00 18.38
N PHE A 124 18.66 -5.90 17.87
CA PHE A 124 18.03 -5.13 16.80
C PHE A 124 17.83 -5.96 15.53
N LYS A 125 18.85 -6.71 15.10
CA LYS A 125 18.75 -7.60 13.92
C LYS A 125 17.68 -8.67 14.12
N GLU A 126 17.73 -9.40 15.24
CA GLU A 126 16.74 -10.44 15.56
C GLU A 126 15.32 -9.86 15.56
N ASN A 127 15.13 -8.66 16.13
CA ASN A 127 13.84 -7.99 16.16
C ASN A 127 13.37 -7.49 14.78
N MET A 128 14.28 -7.05 13.89
CA MET A 128 13.94 -6.69 12.50
C MET A 128 13.48 -7.89 11.66
N GLU A 129 14.02 -9.08 11.93
CA GLU A 129 13.59 -10.32 11.28
C GLU A 129 12.27 -10.83 11.85
N LYS A 130 12.14 -10.80 13.19
CA LYS A 130 10.99 -11.32 13.93
C LYS A 130 9.74 -10.45 13.81
N TYR A 131 9.88 -9.12 13.85
CA TYR A 131 8.73 -8.23 13.95
C TYR A 131 8.52 -7.39 12.69
N ASP A 132 7.26 -7.18 12.35
CA ASP A 132 6.82 -6.13 11.43
C ASP A 132 6.18 -4.99 12.25
N PHE A 133 6.20 -3.75 11.75
CA PHE A 133 5.86 -2.59 12.60
C PHE A 133 4.66 -1.83 12.07
N CYS A 134 3.74 -1.48 12.97
CA CYS A 134 2.64 -0.58 12.70
C CYS A 134 2.67 0.59 13.66
N PHE A 135 2.74 1.81 13.13
CA PHE A 135 2.62 3.02 13.95
C PHE A 135 1.21 3.56 13.83
N ILE A 136 0.59 3.91 14.95
CA ILE A 136 -0.71 4.57 14.98
C ILE A 136 -0.48 5.95 15.59
N LEU A 137 -0.69 7.03 14.86
CA LEU A 137 -0.35 8.38 15.32
C LEU A 137 -1.21 9.45 14.66
N GLN A 138 -1.05 10.70 15.10
CA GLN A 138 -1.54 11.87 14.39
C GLN A 138 -0.37 12.81 14.10
N HIS A 139 -0.56 13.73 13.16
CA HIS A 139 0.47 14.70 12.80
C HIS A 139 0.16 16.11 13.23
N THR A 140 1.22 16.91 13.41
CA THR A 140 1.10 18.36 13.28
C THR A 140 0.68 18.71 11.84
N PRO A 141 0.00 19.85 11.60
CA PRO A 141 -0.48 20.20 10.27
C PRO A 141 0.64 20.27 9.22
N CYS A 142 0.53 19.46 8.17
CA CYS A 142 1.44 19.45 7.03
C CYS A 142 0.74 18.94 5.76
N TYR A 143 1.33 19.23 4.61
CA TYR A 143 0.95 18.60 3.35
C TYR A 143 2.07 17.70 2.86
N THR A 144 1.72 16.66 2.12
CA THR A 144 2.71 15.78 1.50
C THR A 144 2.45 15.62 0.02
N LEU A 145 3.51 15.72 -0.77
CA LEU A 145 3.51 15.50 -2.22
C LEU A 145 4.05 14.09 -2.48
N GLY A 146 3.17 13.17 -2.89
CA GLY A 146 3.57 11.83 -3.32
C GLY A 146 4.26 11.81 -4.69
N SER A 147 4.58 10.61 -5.18
CA SER A 147 5.40 10.41 -6.38
C SER A 147 4.81 10.96 -7.67
N VAL A 148 3.49 11.14 -7.75
CA VAL A 148 2.77 11.69 -8.91
C VAL A 148 2.17 13.08 -8.63
N ALA A 149 2.55 13.71 -7.51
CA ALA A 149 2.01 14.99 -7.07
C ALA A 149 2.79 16.18 -7.65
N ASN A 150 2.05 17.21 -8.03
CA ASN A 150 2.59 18.50 -8.42
C ASN A 150 2.40 19.53 -7.31
N CYS A 151 3.24 20.56 -7.27
CA CYS A 151 3.07 21.64 -6.30
C CYS A 151 1.73 22.38 -6.48
N SER A 152 1.18 22.38 -7.70
CA SER A 152 -0.15 22.92 -8.01
C SER A 152 -1.32 22.14 -7.39
N ASP A 153 -1.07 20.94 -6.85
CA ASP A 153 -2.08 20.18 -6.10
C ASP A 153 -2.32 20.82 -4.71
N ILE A 154 -1.49 21.77 -4.29
CA ILE A 154 -1.63 22.56 -3.05
C ILE A 154 -1.97 24.01 -3.41
N LEU A 155 -3.09 24.49 -2.89
CA LEU A 155 -3.66 25.81 -3.18
C LEU A 155 -3.30 26.86 -2.11
N LEU A 156 -2.21 26.66 -1.38
CA LEU A 156 -1.67 27.68 -0.46
C LEU A 156 -0.86 28.71 -1.24
N ASP A 157 -0.87 29.96 -0.79
CA ASP A 157 0.03 30.98 -1.33
C ASP A 157 1.48 30.61 -1.08
N LYS A 158 2.35 30.84 -2.07
CA LYS A 158 3.78 30.46 -2.02
C LYS A 158 4.55 31.08 -0.85
N GLU A 159 4.09 32.20 -0.32
CA GLU A 159 4.68 32.88 0.83
C GLU A 159 4.39 32.15 2.15
N ASN A 160 3.29 31.39 2.20
CA ASN A 160 2.76 30.75 3.40
C ASN A 160 3.26 29.31 3.60
N TYR A 161 4.12 28.78 2.71
CA TYR A 161 4.66 27.43 2.84
C TYR A 161 6.12 27.32 2.43
N TYR A 162 6.76 26.22 2.83
CA TYR A 162 8.04 25.78 2.28
C TYR A 162 7.93 24.33 1.83
N ILE A 163 8.75 23.94 0.85
CA ILE A 163 8.84 22.55 0.39
C ILE A 163 10.17 21.99 0.84
N GLU A 164 10.12 20.82 1.47
CA GLU A 164 11.29 20.04 1.82
C GLU A 164 11.20 18.66 1.17
N GLU A 165 12.29 18.22 0.55
CA GLU A 165 12.36 16.87 -0.03
C GLU A 165 12.87 15.88 1.02
N LEU A 166 12.07 14.87 1.31
CA LEU A 166 12.42 13.81 2.24
C LEU A 166 12.78 12.55 1.44
N GLY A 167 14.08 12.32 1.28
CA GLY A 167 14.66 11.18 0.57
C GLY A 167 14.94 9.96 1.46
N ASP A 168 15.45 8.91 0.82
CA ASP A 168 15.95 7.72 1.51
C ASP A 168 17.30 8.05 2.16
N VAL A 169 17.42 7.83 3.47
CA VAL A 169 18.54 8.36 4.26
C VAL A 169 19.78 7.45 4.27
N TYR A 170 19.64 6.13 4.02
CA TYR A 170 20.71 5.16 4.28
C TYR A 170 20.99 4.22 3.10
N ASN A 171 22.20 4.31 2.51
CA ASN A 171 22.57 3.55 1.31
C ASN A 171 23.54 2.37 1.58
N ASN A 172 24.44 2.48 2.55
CA ASN A 172 25.31 1.39 3.04
C ASN A 172 25.38 1.48 4.58
N LEU A 173 25.53 0.35 5.28
CA LEU A 173 25.62 0.31 6.73
C LEU A 173 26.78 -0.59 7.19
N ASP A 174 27.78 -0.01 7.84
CA ASP A 174 28.72 -0.71 8.72
C ASP A 174 28.20 -0.79 10.17
N SER A 175 28.98 -1.39 11.08
CA SER A 175 28.58 -1.53 12.49
C SER A 175 28.38 -0.20 13.21
N ASN A 176 29.18 0.82 12.89
CA ASN A 176 29.09 2.14 13.52
C ASN A 176 27.84 2.87 13.03
N GLU A 177 27.50 2.76 11.76
CA GLU A 177 26.28 3.32 11.20
C GLU A 177 25.03 2.66 11.81
N ILE A 178 25.05 1.34 12.08
CA ILE A 178 23.94 0.67 12.79
C ILE A 178 23.77 1.21 14.21
N ILE A 179 24.85 1.42 14.97
CA ILE A 179 24.76 2.01 16.31
C ILE A 179 24.20 3.44 16.24
N GLN A 180 24.62 4.23 15.26
CA GLN A 180 24.06 5.56 15.04
C GLN A 180 22.56 5.49 14.75
N LEU A 181 22.09 4.53 13.95
CA LEU A 181 20.65 4.31 13.72
C LEU A 181 19.89 3.99 15.01
N ILE A 182 20.45 3.11 15.86
CA ILE A 182 19.84 2.74 17.15
C ILE A 182 19.75 3.97 18.06
N ASN A 183 20.85 4.70 18.24
CA ASN A 183 20.89 5.93 19.05
C ASN A 183 19.92 6.99 18.50
N ARG A 184 19.76 7.03 17.16
CA ARG A 184 18.80 7.91 16.52
C ARG A 184 17.37 7.52 16.83
N CYS A 185 17.04 6.22 16.84
CA CYS A 185 15.74 5.74 17.28
C CYS A 185 15.46 6.09 18.75
N GLU A 186 16.47 5.97 19.62
CA GLU A 186 16.36 6.37 21.04
C GLU A 186 16.03 7.87 21.17
N THR A 187 16.70 8.72 20.38
CA THR A 187 16.44 10.16 20.33
C THR A 187 15.05 10.49 19.77
N ILE A 188 14.62 9.77 18.74
CA ILE A 188 13.29 9.95 18.15
C ILE A 188 12.22 9.61 19.19
N GLN A 189 12.40 8.55 19.97
CA GLN A 189 11.47 8.21 21.04
C GLN A 189 11.29 9.34 22.05
N ASP A 190 12.39 9.99 22.48
CA ASP A 190 12.29 11.12 23.40
C ASP A 190 11.45 12.26 22.81
N LYS A 191 11.66 12.57 21.53
CA LYS A 191 10.88 13.59 20.83
C LYS A 191 9.40 13.19 20.66
N ILE A 192 9.11 11.91 20.44
CA ILE A 192 7.73 11.39 20.43
C ILE A 192 7.10 11.56 21.82
N ASN A 193 7.82 11.24 22.89
CA ASN A 193 7.33 11.40 24.26
C ASN A 193 7.00 12.86 24.57
N GLN A 194 7.86 13.79 24.12
CA GLN A 194 7.69 15.25 24.25
C GLN A 194 6.64 15.86 23.31
N SER A 195 6.09 15.10 22.37
CA SER A 195 5.11 15.61 21.40
C SER A 195 3.80 16.01 22.07
N HIS A 196 3.15 17.04 21.53
CA HIS A 196 1.90 17.59 22.02
C HIS A 196 0.80 16.53 22.04
N ILE A 197 -0.07 16.57 23.05
CA ILE A 197 -1.20 15.64 23.18
C ILE A 197 -2.39 16.16 22.37
N TYR A 198 -2.95 15.32 21.50
CA TYR A 198 -4.16 15.64 20.76
C TYR A 198 -5.34 15.82 21.72
N ASN A 199 -6.08 16.92 21.54
CA ASN A 199 -7.29 17.21 22.27
C ASN A 199 -8.37 17.60 21.27
N GLU A 200 -9.41 16.76 21.20
CA GLU A 200 -10.51 16.87 20.26
C GLU A 200 -11.30 18.19 20.36
N ASN A 201 -11.28 18.84 21.52
CA ASN A 201 -11.96 20.12 21.76
C ASN A 201 -11.15 21.33 21.28
N THR A 202 -9.92 21.12 20.80
CA THR A 202 -9.05 22.21 20.33
C THR A 202 -9.40 22.59 18.90
N ASN A 203 -9.60 23.89 18.64
CA ASN A 203 -9.71 24.39 17.27
C ASN A 203 -8.32 24.54 16.62
N TYR A 204 -7.82 23.43 16.08
CA TYR A 204 -6.52 23.38 15.42
C TYR A 204 -6.44 24.21 14.14
N PHE A 205 -7.56 24.39 13.43
CA PHE A 205 -7.58 25.15 12.18
C PHE A 205 -7.34 26.65 12.41
N ASN A 206 -7.92 27.23 13.46
CA ASN A 206 -7.64 28.62 13.82
C ASN A 206 -6.17 28.84 14.19
N ASN A 207 -5.56 27.89 14.91
CA ASN A 207 -4.14 27.93 15.21
C ASN A 207 -3.30 27.79 13.95
N PHE A 208 -3.71 26.93 13.01
CA PHE A 208 -3.09 26.81 11.71
C PHE A 208 -3.14 28.12 10.92
N LEU A 209 -4.28 28.82 10.87
CA LEU A 209 -4.39 30.12 10.17
C LEU A 209 -3.50 31.20 10.78
N LYS A 210 -3.44 31.28 12.12
CA LYS A 210 -2.52 32.19 12.83
C LYS A 210 -1.08 31.87 12.49
N ASN A 211 -0.73 30.58 12.51
CA ASN A 211 0.60 30.12 12.19
C ASN A 211 0.94 30.36 10.73
N CYS A 212 0.07 30.15 9.75
CA CYS A 212 0.36 30.43 8.33
C CYS A 212 0.87 31.86 8.10
N ARG A 213 0.32 32.83 8.84
CA ARG A 213 0.73 34.24 8.77
C ARG A 213 2.06 34.54 9.46
N GLN A 214 2.47 33.70 10.42
CA GLN A 214 3.65 33.91 11.26
C GLN A 214 4.81 32.96 10.92
N ARG A 215 4.51 31.80 10.35
CA ARG A 215 5.39 30.66 10.09
C ARG A 215 4.90 29.92 8.86
N LYS A 216 5.84 29.57 7.98
CA LYS A 216 5.54 28.81 6.76
C LYS A 216 5.09 27.38 7.10
N ILE A 217 4.01 26.94 6.47
CA ILE A 217 3.49 25.57 6.59
C ILE A 217 4.44 24.58 5.88
N PRO A 218 4.76 23.45 6.52
CA PRO A 218 5.59 22.43 5.90
C PRO A 218 4.84 21.67 4.81
N ILE A 219 5.47 21.57 3.63
CA ILE A 219 5.09 20.64 2.58
C ILE A 219 6.26 19.68 2.35
N TYR A 220 6.01 18.38 2.51
CA TYR A 220 7.04 17.36 2.33
C TYR A 220 6.86 16.61 1.01
N ARG A 221 7.86 16.65 0.13
CA ARG A 221 7.91 15.74 -1.00
C ARG A 221 8.44 14.39 -0.53
N VAL A 222 7.68 13.34 -0.80
CA VAL A 222 7.92 11.97 -0.31
C VAL A 222 7.70 10.95 -1.40
N ASN A 223 8.33 9.79 -1.25
CA ASN A 223 8.30 8.67 -2.20
C ASN A 223 7.15 7.67 -2.01
N ARG A 224 6.02 8.09 -1.41
CA ARG A 224 4.79 7.29 -1.40
C ARG A 224 4.06 7.39 -2.73
N GLY A 225 3.29 6.36 -3.09
CA GLY A 225 2.33 6.45 -4.18
C GLY A 225 1.25 7.50 -3.94
N GLY A 226 0.63 7.94 -5.03
CA GLY A 226 -0.47 8.90 -5.03
C GLY A 226 -0.03 10.36 -5.16
N LYS A 227 -1.02 11.25 -5.26
CA LYS A 227 -0.83 12.70 -5.39
C LYS A 227 -0.65 13.38 -4.02
N ALA A 228 -0.94 14.67 -3.93
CA ALA A 228 -0.91 15.41 -2.68
C ALA A 228 -1.94 14.90 -1.66
N THR A 229 -1.64 15.04 -0.37
CA THR A 229 -2.60 14.87 0.73
C THR A 229 -2.26 15.79 1.90
N PHE A 230 -3.22 16.01 2.78
CA PHE A 230 -3.03 16.67 4.07
C PHE A 230 -2.88 15.63 5.20
N HIS A 231 -2.07 15.98 6.20
CA HIS A 231 -2.02 15.32 7.51
C HIS A 231 -2.07 16.35 8.63
N GLY A 232 -2.76 16.02 9.71
CA GLY A 232 -2.89 16.93 10.84
C GLY A 232 -3.73 16.38 11.98
N PRO A 233 -4.03 17.22 12.98
CA PRO A 233 -4.88 16.86 14.10
C PRO A 233 -6.27 16.41 13.63
N GLY A 234 -6.79 15.36 14.27
CA GLY A 234 -8.06 14.73 13.89
C GLY A 234 -7.94 13.73 12.73
N GLN A 235 -6.74 13.53 12.16
CA GLN A 235 -6.49 12.48 11.18
C GLN A 235 -5.59 11.40 11.77
N LEU A 236 -6.14 10.20 11.94
CA LEU A 236 -5.42 9.04 12.46
C LEU A 236 -4.63 8.36 11.33
N VAL A 237 -3.31 8.39 11.45
CA VAL A 237 -2.37 7.85 10.45
C VAL A 237 -1.79 6.53 10.93
N LEU A 238 -1.77 5.56 10.02
CA LEU A 238 -1.21 4.24 10.24
C LEU A 238 -0.07 4.03 9.27
N TYR A 239 1.13 3.77 9.78
CA TYR A 239 2.31 3.45 8.97
C TYR A 239 2.68 1.98 9.10
N PHE A 240 2.87 1.29 7.98
CA PHE A 240 3.12 -0.15 7.92
C PHE A 240 4.54 -0.43 7.41
N ILE A 241 5.44 -0.87 8.29
CA ILE A 241 6.79 -1.33 7.95
C ILE A 241 6.81 -2.86 7.92
N PHE A 242 6.20 -3.43 6.88
CA PHE A 242 5.91 -4.85 6.79
C PHE A 242 6.73 -5.52 5.71
N ASN A 243 7.30 -6.69 6.02
CA ASN A 243 7.77 -7.61 5.00
C ASN A 243 6.57 -8.35 4.39
N LEU A 244 6.07 -7.83 3.27
CA LEU A 244 4.83 -8.26 2.64
C LEU A 244 4.85 -9.73 2.20
N LYS A 245 6.03 -10.32 1.98
CA LYS A 245 6.18 -11.74 1.65
C LYS A 245 5.80 -12.67 2.78
N ASN A 246 5.81 -12.18 4.03
CA ASN A 246 5.51 -12.98 5.21
C ASN A 246 4.01 -13.26 5.37
N TYR A 247 3.16 -12.57 4.61
CA TYR A 247 1.71 -12.67 4.74
C TYR A 247 1.12 -13.44 3.57
N PRO A 248 0.61 -14.67 3.79
CA PRO A 248 -0.05 -15.46 2.74
C PRO A 248 -1.24 -14.76 2.10
N ALA A 249 -1.88 -13.84 2.85
CA ALA A 249 -2.98 -13.01 2.35
C ALA A 249 -2.59 -12.16 1.13
N ASN A 250 -1.29 -11.92 0.89
CA ASN A 250 -0.78 -11.13 -0.23
C ASN A 250 -0.50 -11.97 -1.50
N TYR A 251 -0.84 -13.27 -1.49
CA TYR A 251 -0.62 -14.16 -2.62
C TYR A 251 -1.95 -14.60 -3.23
N ASN A 252 -2.01 -14.63 -4.55
CA ASN A 252 -3.09 -15.28 -5.28
C ASN A 252 -2.76 -16.76 -5.47
N GLU A 253 -3.77 -17.62 -5.40
CA GLU A 253 -3.65 -19.06 -5.62
C GLU A 253 -4.26 -19.43 -6.97
N ARG A 254 -3.52 -20.18 -7.80
CA ARG A 254 -4.02 -20.73 -9.07
C ARG A 254 -3.79 -22.25 -9.08
N ILE A 255 -4.83 -23.00 -9.40
CA ILE A 255 -4.72 -24.46 -9.58
C ILE A 255 -4.19 -24.73 -10.99
N ILE A 256 -3.09 -25.48 -11.08
CA ILE A 256 -2.50 -25.94 -12.33
C ILE A 256 -2.64 -27.45 -12.41
N ASN A 257 -3.28 -27.91 -13.48
CA ASN A 257 -3.38 -29.33 -13.81
C ASN A 257 -2.22 -29.70 -14.75
N LYS A 258 -1.35 -30.60 -14.33
CA LYS A 258 -0.21 -31.03 -15.14
C LYS A 258 -0.63 -32.23 -15.99
N HIS A 259 -0.86 -32.01 -17.30
CA HIS A 259 -0.91 -33.11 -18.25
C HIS A 259 0.53 -33.40 -18.72
N TYR A 260 1.15 -34.44 -18.17
CA TYR A 260 2.39 -34.97 -18.74
C TYR A 260 2.04 -35.89 -19.93
N LYS A 261 2.45 -35.52 -21.14
CA LYS A 261 2.68 -36.49 -22.23
C LYS A 261 4.16 -36.43 -22.58
N TYR A 262 4.91 -37.43 -22.14
CA TYR A 262 6.12 -37.87 -22.83
C TYR A 262 5.86 -39.31 -23.28
N THR A 263 5.94 -39.55 -24.58
CA THR A 263 6.14 -40.89 -25.12
C THR A 263 7.28 -40.75 -26.14
N ASN A 264 8.46 -41.22 -25.75
CA ASN A 264 9.53 -41.53 -26.69
C ASN A 264 9.32 -42.96 -27.19
N LYS A 265 9.68 -43.17 -28.47
CA LYS A 265 9.74 -44.42 -29.26
C LYS A 265 8.37 -44.91 -29.77
N GLU A 266 8.18 -45.27 -31.05
CA GLU A 266 9.09 -45.86 -32.03
C GLU A 266 8.58 -45.72 -33.49
N SER A 267 9.51 -45.79 -34.45
CA SER A 267 9.39 -45.97 -35.91
C SER A 267 8.59 -44.95 -36.75
N PHE A 268 9.32 -44.16 -37.54
CA PHE A 268 8.82 -43.46 -38.72
C PHE A 268 8.67 -44.43 -39.89
N PRO A 269 7.50 -44.53 -40.55
CA PRO A 269 7.43 -44.76 -41.97
C PRO A 269 7.25 -43.43 -42.72
N SER A 270 7.86 -43.41 -43.90
CA SER A 270 8.08 -42.30 -44.81
C SER A 270 6.84 -41.81 -45.57
N LYS A 271 6.80 -40.49 -45.85
CA LYS A 271 6.14 -39.78 -46.98
C LYS A 271 4.60 -39.84 -47.02
N THR A 272 3.81 -38.80 -47.32
CA THR A 272 3.91 -37.33 -47.46
C THR A 272 2.44 -36.87 -47.53
N SER A 273 2.19 -35.69 -46.95
CA SER A 273 1.05 -34.78 -47.12
C SER A 273 -0.38 -35.32 -46.94
N GLU A 274 -0.92 -35.17 -45.73
CA GLU A 274 -2.35 -34.86 -45.56
C GLU A 274 -2.62 -34.20 -44.19
N TYR A 275 -3.59 -33.28 -44.19
CA TYR A 275 -4.08 -32.56 -43.01
C TYR A 275 -4.71 -33.55 -42.02
N GLU A 276 -3.91 -34.10 -41.10
CA GLU A 276 -4.44 -34.90 -40.01
C GLU A 276 -4.65 -34.06 -38.74
N LYS A 277 -5.93 -33.73 -38.58
CA LYS A 277 -6.63 -33.30 -37.37
C LYS A 277 -6.10 -34.05 -36.14
N TYR A 278 -5.31 -33.37 -35.31
CA TYR A 278 -4.86 -33.91 -34.01
C TYR A 278 -6.06 -34.13 -33.07
N ASN A 279 -6.68 -35.30 -33.16
CA ASN A 279 -7.55 -35.81 -32.11
C ASN A 279 -6.67 -36.21 -30.92
N LEU A 280 -6.68 -35.35 -29.89
CA LEU A 280 -6.16 -35.68 -28.56
C LEU A 280 -6.96 -36.86 -28.00
N TYR A 281 -6.49 -38.08 -28.23
CA TYR A 281 -6.97 -39.23 -27.47
C TYR A 281 -6.56 -39.04 -26.01
N ILE A 282 -7.57 -38.83 -25.18
CA ILE A 282 -7.52 -38.82 -23.72
C ILE A 282 -7.59 -40.29 -23.30
N ASN A 283 -6.52 -40.80 -22.68
CA ASN A 283 -6.55 -42.11 -22.06
C ASN A 283 -7.30 -41.97 -20.72
N PRO A 284 -8.50 -42.56 -20.55
CA PRO A 284 -9.29 -42.42 -19.33
C PRO A 284 -8.65 -43.09 -18.10
N ASN A 285 -7.59 -43.89 -18.30
CA ASN A 285 -7.00 -44.75 -17.28
C ASN A 285 -5.65 -44.26 -16.73
N SER A 286 -5.20 -43.03 -17.03
CA SER A 286 -4.03 -42.47 -16.34
C SER A 286 -4.40 -42.08 -14.90
N LYS A 287 -4.22 -43.03 -13.98
CA LYS A 287 -4.22 -42.81 -12.53
C LYS A 287 -3.03 -41.89 -12.18
N GLU A 288 -3.23 -40.58 -12.25
CA GLU A 288 -2.61 -39.52 -11.43
C GLU A 288 -2.72 -38.16 -12.13
N ASN A 289 -3.93 -37.58 -12.13
CA ASN A 289 -4.07 -36.14 -12.33
C ASN A 289 -3.50 -35.43 -11.11
N THR A 290 -2.23 -35.03 -11.16
CA THR A 290 -1.62 -34.20 -10.13
C THR A 290 -1.89 -32.73 -10.43
N SER A 291 -2.83 -32.16 -9.67
CA SER A 291 -3.06 -30.72 -9.62
C SER A 291 -2.17 -30.10 -8.54
N TYR A 292 -1.44 -29.03 -8.85
CA TYR A 292 -0.68 -28.26 -7.86
C TYR A 292 -1.17 -26.81 -7.78
N ILE A 293 -1.02 -26.20 -6.60
CA ILE A 293 -1.37 -24.80 -6.36
C ILE A 293 -0.12 -23.95 -6.59
N GLU A 294 -0.17 -23.07 -7.58
CA GLU A 294 0.80 -22.00 -7.75
C GLU A 294 0.40 -20.79 -6.90
N ARG A 295 1.38 -20.20 -6.20
CA ARG A 295 1.19 -18.98 -5.39
C ARG A 295 2.02 -17.84 -5.94
N THR A 296 1.37 -16.75 -6.33
CA THR A 296 2.05 -15.56 -6.88
C THR A 296 1.78 -14.36 -5.98
N PHE A 297 2.84 -13.66 -5.57
CA PHE A 297 2.71 -12.42 -4.81
C PHE A 297 2.01 -11.35 -5.67
N ASP A 298 0.99 -10.71 -5.12
CA ASP A 298 0.20 -9.68 -5.82
C ASP A 298 0.14 -8.38 -5.01
N LEU A 299 0.62 -7.31 -5.64
CA LEU A 299 0.60 -5.97 -5.06
C LEU A 299 -0.84 -5.42 -4.93
N HIS A 300 -1.73 -5.70 -5.87
CA HIS A 300 -3.13 -5.28 -5.79
C HIS A 300 -3.82 -5.97 -4.62
N THR A 301 -3.61 -7.28 -4.45
CA THR A 301 -4.09 -8.01 -3.27
C THR A 301 -3.54 -7.42 -1.98
N THR A 302 -2.26 -7.04 -1.97
CA THR A 302 -1.65 -6.39 -0.81
C THR A 302 -2.31 -5.04 -0.46
N ILE A 303 -2.54 -4.17 -1.46
CA ILE A 303 -3.25 -2.90 -1.26
C ILE A 303 -4.68 -3.14 -0.78
N ASN A 304 -5.37 -4.14 -1.33
CA ASN A 304 -6.71 -4.53 -0.90
C ASN A 304 -6.73 -5.02 0.55
N ASN A 305 -5.70 -5.73 1.01
CA ASN A 305 -5.57 -6.11 2.41
C ASN A 305 -5.42 -4.88 3.32
N PHE A 306 -4.64 -3.87 2.92
CA PHE A 306 -4.57 -2.60 3.67
C PHE A 306 -5.90 -1.85 3.69
N GLN A 307 -6.65 -1.85 2.58
CA GLN A 307 -8.02 -1.31 2.56
C GLN A 307 -8.94 -2.08 3.52
N LYS A 308 -8.83 -3.41 3.54
CA LYS A 308 -9.64 -4.26 4.41
C LYS A 308 -9.44 -3.95 5.89
N ILE A 309 -8.23 -3.58 6.32
CA ILE A 309 -7.98 -3.16 7.72
C ILE A 309 -8.87 -1.96 8.08
N GLY A 310 -8.89 -0.93 7.22
CA GLY A 310 -9.71 0.26 7.45
C GLY A 310 -11.21 -0.02 7.39
N MET A 311 -11.65 -0.86 6.44
CA MET A 311 -13.05 -1.27 6.33
C MET A 311 -13.52 -2.06 7.56
N GLU A 312 -12.74 -3.05 8.01
CA GLU A 312 -13.06 -3.85 9.21
C GLU A 312 -13.06 -2.98 10.47
N THR A 313 -12.11 -2.05 10.57
CA THR A 313 -12.03 -1.09 11.67
C THR A 313 -13.32 -0.28 11.80
N LEU A 314 -13.83 0.26 10.69
CA LEU A 314 -15.03 1.09 10.64
C LEU A 314 -16.32 0.27 10.74
N GLN A 315 -16.32 -0.97 10.25
CA GLN A 315 -17.46 -1.89 10.37
C GLN A 315 -17.81 -2.16 11.84
N ASN A 316 -16.83 -2.24 12.73
CA ASN A 316 -17.06 -2.40 14.18
C ASN A 316 -17.72 -1.17 14.84
N PHE A 317 -17.83 -0.05 14.12
CA PHE A 317 -18.63 1.11 14.51
C PHE A 317 -20.00 1.16 13.83
N ASN A 318 -20.36 0.11 13.07
CA ASN A 318 -21.51 0.05 12.16
C ASN A 318 -21.43 1.06 10.99
N ILE A 319 -20.23 1.51 10.65
CA ILE A 319 -20.01 2.40 9.50
C ILE A 319 -19.75 1.52 8.27
N LYS A 320 -20.73 1.44 7.37
CA LYS A 320 -20.59 0.71 6.10
C LYS A 320 -19.72 1.52 5.15
N THR A 321 -18.66 0.89 4.64
CA THR A 321 -17.72 1.51 3.71
C THR A 321 -17.47 0.61 2.51
N GLU A 322 -16.96 1.21 1.43
CA GLU A 322 -16.63 0.52 0.19
C GLU A 322 -15.30 0.99 -0.39
N CYS A 323 -14.73 0.16 -1.28
CA CYS A 323 -13.62 0.53 -2.14
C CYS A 323 -14.16 0.76 -3.55
N LYS A 324 -13.64 1.78 -4.24
CA LYS A 324 -14.04 2.11 -5.62
C LYS A 324 -13.04 1.49 -6.60
N LYS A 325 -13.51 1.04 -7.76
CA LYS A 325 -12.68 0.32 -8.75
C LYS A 325 -11.52 1.15 -9.30
N ASP A 326 -11.76 2.45 -9.53
CA ASP A 326 -10.84 3.33 -10.25
C ASP A 326 -10.05 4.27 -9.32
N THR A 327 -10.19 4.11 -8.00
CA THR A 327 -9.48 4.96 -7.04
C THR A 327 -9.15 4.21 -5.76
N ILE A 328 -7.92 4.40 -5.27
CA ILE A 328 -7.45 3.81 -4.03
C ILE A 328 -7.96 4.63 -2.85
N GLY A 329 -8.48 3.95 -1.84
CA GLY A 329 -9.02 4.54 -0.62
C GLY A 329 -10.33 3.89 -0.22
N ILE A 330 -10.82 4.27 0.95
CA ILE A 330 -12.08 3.74 1.51
C ILE A 330 -13.08 4.89 1.58
N PHE A 331 -14.31 4.60 1.18
CA PHE A 331 -15.37 5.58 1.01
C PHE A 331 -16.56 5.25 1.90
N TYR A 332 -17.14 6.28 2.51
CA TYR A 332 -18.47 6.24 3.10
C TYR A 332 -19.41 6.97 2.15
N LYS A 333 -20.33 6.21 1.53
CA LYS A 333 -21.08 6.68 0.35
C LYS A 333 -20.08 7.18 -0.70
N ASP A 334 -20.27 8.38 -1.24
CA ASP A 334 -19.36 8.95 -2.23
C ASP A 334 -18.16 9.72 -1.67
N LYS A 335 -18.04 9.83 -0.34
CA LYS A 335 -16.98 10.62 0.29
C LYS A 335 -15.86 9.73 0.80
N LYS A 336 -14.62 10.10 0.50
CA LYS A 336 -13.41 9.41 0.97
C LYS A 336 -13.22 9.66 2.46
N ILE A 337 -13.15 8.59 3.23
CA ILE A 337 -12.92 8.60 4.68
C ILE A 337 -11.49 8.16 5.04
N ILE A 338 -10.90 7.27 4.23
CA ILE A 338 -9.51 6.84 4.40
C ILE A 338 -8.75 7.00 3.09
N SER A 339 -7.61 7.69 3.15
CA SER A 339 -6.65 7.77 2.05
C SER A 339 -5.54 6.74 2.25
N ILE A 340 -4.98 6.21 1.15
CA ILE A 340 -3.91 5.22 1.21
C ILE A 340 -2.80 5.61 0.23
N GLY A 341 -1.57 5.56 0.71
CA GLY A 341 -0.37 5.78 -0.07
C GLY A 341 0.79 5.01 0.54
N LEU A 342 1.36 4.10 -0.23
CA LEU A 342 2.44 3.20 0.20
C LEU A 342 3.69 3.42 -0.65
N LYS A 343 4.86 3.15 -0.06
CA LYS A 343 6.11 2.87 -0.77
C LYS A 343 6.45 1.41 -0.52
N ILE A 344 6.86 0.67 -1.55
CA ILE A 344 7.33 -0.71 -1.39
C ILE A 344 8.68 -0.85 -2.08
N ARG A 345 9.68 -1.35 -1.34
CA ARG A 345 11.01 -1.65 -1.85
C ARG A 345 11.44 -3.00 -1.31
N LYS A 346 11.89 -3.92 -2.19
CA LYS A 346 12.29 -5.28 -1.79
C LYS A 346 11.24 -5.98 -0.90
N TYR A 347 9.95 -5.80 -1.23
CA TYR A 347 8.80 -6.32 -0.49
C TYR A 347 8.61 -5.76 0.92
N ILE A 348 9.39 -4.77 1.35
CA ILE A 348 9.18 -4.06 2.61
C ILE A 348 8.36 -2.79 2.32
N SER A 349 7.21 -2.64 2.97
CA SER A 349 6.35 -1.45 2.85
C SER A 349 6.80 -0.31 3.77
N MET A 350 6.39 0.91 3.43
CA MET A 350 6.50 2.13 4.22
C MET A 350 5.31 3.04 3.88
N HIS A 351 5.05 4.07 4.70
CA HIS A 351 3.82 4.86 4.68
C HIS A 351 2.60 3.99 5.02
N GLY A 352 1.39 4.36 4.59
CA GLY A 352 0.21 3.56 4.92
C GLY A 352 -1.11 4.25 4.63
N LEU A 353 -1.97 4.32 5.65
CA LEU A 353 -3.32 4.85 5.53
C LEU A 353 -3.55 6.03 6.47
N SER A 354 -4.44 6.94 6.08
CA SER A 354 -4.86 8.06 6.92
C SER A 354 -6.39 8.12 6.99
N LEU A 355 -6.92 7.88 8.18
CA LEU A 355 -8.34 7.93 8.51
C LEU A 355 -8.69 9.33 9.01
N ASN A 356 -9.65 9.98 8.36
CA ASN A 356 -10.24 11.21 8.85
C ASN A 356 -11.15 10.87 10.05
N PHE A 357 -10.64 11.05 11.27
CA PHE A 357 -11.33 10.70 12.51
C PHE A 357 -12.21 11.87 12.98
N ASN A 358 -11.59 12.99 13.32
CA ASN A 358 -12.22 14.27 13.60
C ASN A 358 -11.46 15.41 12.89
N LEU A 359 -11.13 15.19 11.62
CA LEU A 359 -10.39 16.16 10.83
C LEU A 359 -11.30 17.35 10.49
N ASP A 360 -10.82 18.56 10.75
CA ASP A 360 -11.46 19.77 10.23
C ASP A 360 -11.26 19.85 8.71
N ASN A 361 -12.36 19.72 7.96
CA ASN A 361 -12.33 19.75 6.49
C ASN A 361 -11.84 21.08 5.91
N ASN A 362 -11.75 22.16 6.71
CA ASN A 362 -11.14 23.41 6.27
C ASN A 362 -9.66 23.24 5.87
N PHE A 363 -8.93 22.31 6.49
CA PHE A 363 -7.57 21.97 6.04
C PHE A 363 -7.55 21.43 4.61
N LEU A 364 -8.60 20.70 4.20
CA LEU A 364 -8.67 20.09 2.87
C LEU A 364 -9.02 21.10 1.77
N LYS A 365 -9.45 22.32 2.11
CA LYS A 365 -9.77 23.37 1.11
C LYS A 365 -8.55 23.76 0.26
N TYR A 366 -7.36 23.61 0.82
CA TYR A 366 -6.10 23.89 0.13
C TYR A 366 -5.55 22.69 -0.64
N LEU A 367 -6.32 21.60 -0.76
CA LEU A 367 -5.92 20.38 -1.44
C LEU A 367 -6.74 20.18 -2.71
N LEU A 368 -6.06 20.08 -3.86
CA LEU A 368 -6.65 19.68 -5.14
C LEU A 368 -6.00 18.39 -5.62
N SER A 369 -6.45 17.26 -5.07
CA SER A 369 -5.86 15.95 -5.34
C SER A 369 -6.80 15.09 -6.17
N CYS A 370 -6.32 14.57 -7.31
CA CYS A 370 -7.07 13.63 -8.18
C CYS A 370 -8.45 14.15 -8.65
N GLY A 371 -8.59 15.46 -8.89
CA GLY A 371 -9.88 16.06 -9.26
C GLY A 371 -10.92 16.06 -8.13
N MET A 372 -10.53 15.64 -6.93
CA MET A 372 -11.34 15.72 -5.73
C MET A 372 -11.10 17.08 -5.06
N THR A 373 -12.18 17.62 -4.53
CA THR A 373 -12.18 18.81 -3.67
C THR A 373 -12.43 18.39 -2.23
N HIS A 374 -12.28 19.32 -1.29
CA HIS A 374 -12.60 19.11 0.12
C HIS A 374 -14.00 18.50 0.36
N ASN A 375 -14.98 18.78 -0.50
CA ASN A 375 -16.34 18.23 -0.39
C ASN A 375 -16.44 16.71 -0.64
N ASN A 376 -15.41 16.14 -1.28
CA ASN A 376 -15.33 14.70 -1.54
C ASN A 376 -14.74 13.91 -0.37
N TYR A 377 -14.44 14.55 0.76
CA TYR A 377 -13.93 13.91 1.97
C TYR A 377 -14.95 13.98 3.10
N ILE A 378 -14.84 13.05 4.05
CA ILE A 378 -15.65 13.03 5.27
C ILE A 378 -14.81 12.53 6.44
N SER A 379 -15.05 13.10 7.62
CA SER A 379 -14.54 12.62 8.90
C SER A 379 -15.54 11.71 9.60
N MET A 380 -15.05 10.75 10.38
CA MET A 380 -15.88 9.83 11.17
C MET A 380 -16.85 10.60 12.10
N HIS A 381 -16.44 11.72 12.67
CA HIS A 381 -17.28 12.60 13.50
C HIS A 381 -18.43 13.30 12.75
N GLU A 382 -18.38 13.36 11.42
CA GLU A 382 -19.45 13.94 10.62
C GLU A 382 -20.59 12.95 10.36
N ILE A 383 -20.37 11.66 10.60
CA ILE A 383 -21.31 10.57 10.35
C ILE A 383 -22.39 10.54 11.43
N ASN A 384 -23.65 10.46 11.02
CA ASN A 384 -24.82 10.55 11.92
C ASN A 384 -24.82 9.46 13.01
N GLU A 385 -24.43 8.23 12.66
CA GLU A 385 -24.29 7.10 13.59
C GLU A 385 -23.31 7.43 14.73
N ILE A 386 -22.27 8.22 14.46
CA ILE A 386 -21.28 8.65 15.45
C ILE A 386 -21.76 9.89 16.21
N LYS A 387 -22.37 10.86 15.54
CA LYS A 387 -22.97 12.04 16.20
C LYS A 387 -23.98 11.65 17.28
N LYS A 388 -24.85 10.68 16.99
CA LYS A 388 -25.83 10.15 17.96
C LYS A 388 -25.15 9.54 19.19
N LYS A 389 -24.07 8.77 19.00
CA LYS A 389 -23.29 8.20 20.09
C LYS A 389 -22.63 9.31 20.93
N ASN A 390 -22.00 10.30 20.30
CA ASN A 390 -21.40 11.44 20.98
C ASN A 390 -22.39 12.26 21.80
N TYR A 391 -23.59 12.49 21.27
CA TYR A 391 -24.66 13.17 22.00
C TYR A 391 -25.06 12.43 23.28
N ASN A 392 -25.15 11.09 23.22
CA ASN A 392 -25.46 10.28 24.40
C ASN A 392 -24.30 10.27 25.41
N TYR A 393 -23.04 10.24 24.95
CA TYR A 393 -21.86 10.36 25.82
C TYR A 393 -21.82 11.69 26.60
N GLN A 394 -22.21 12.80 25.96
CA GLN A 394 -22.23 14.12 26.61
C GLN A 394 -23.33 14.27 27.68
N LYS A 395 -24.36 13.40 27.69
CA LYS A 395 -25.47 13.43 28.67
C LYS A 395 -25.23 12.62 29.95
N GLY A 396 -24.04 12.05 30.15
CA GLY A 396 -23.62 11.53 31.47
C GLY A 396 -23.76 10.01 31.70
N GLU A 397 -24.15 9.22 30.70
CA GLU A 397 -24.27 7.75 30.84
C GLU A 397 -23.05 6.99 30.27
N ILE A 398 -21.83 7.25 30.77
CA ILE A 398 -20.51 6.63 30.44
C ILE A 398 -19.54 7.64 29.77
N ALA A 399 -18.28 7.65 30.21
CA ALA A 399 -17.30 8.72 30.02
C ALA A 399 -16.78 8.98 28.58
N SER A 400 -16.67 10.28 28.26
CA SER A 400 -15.83 11.11 27.35
C SER A 400 -15.30 10.57 25.99
N SER A 401 -15.10 11.50 25.05
CA SER A 401 -14.52 11.34 23.70
C SER A 401 -13.22 10.53 23.60
N SER A 402 -12.42 10.43 24.68
CA SER A 402 -11.26 9.53 24.75
C SER A 402 -11.63 8.06 24.49
N ASN A 403 -12.89 7.68 24.72
CA ASN A 403 -13.40 6.33 24.51
C ASN A 403 -13.49 5.95 23.03
N ILE A 404 -13.83 6.87 22.12
CA ILE A 404 -13.96 6.54 20.68
C ILE A 404 -12.58 6.34 20.06
N LEU A 405 -11.61 7.21 20.35
CA LEU A 405 -10.25 7.06 19.84
C LEU A 405 -9.62 5.75 20.36
N ASN A 406 -9.81 5.43 21.64
CA ASN A 406 -9.35 4.15 22.22
C ASN A 406 -10.05 2.94 21.60
N LYS A 407 -11.37 3.02 21.36
CA LYS A 407 -12.09 1.96 20.65
C LYS A 407 -11.61 1.81 19.22
N LEU A 408 -11.24 2.91 18.56
CA LEU A 408 -10.74 2.93 17.20
C LEU A 408 -9.37 2.27 17.10
N THR A 409 -8.42 2.59 17.99
CA THR A 409 -7.11 1.92 18.04
C THR A 409 -7.19 0.44 18.40
N PHE A 410 -8.11 0.08 19.28
CA PHE A 410 -8.45 -1.33 19.55
C PHE A 410 -8.97 -2.04 18.30
N ASN A 411 -9.92 -1.44 17.57
CA ASN A 411 -10.48 -2.04 16.35
C ASN A 411 -9.44 -2.16 15.23
N ILE A 412 -8.50 -1.21 15.12
CA ILE A 412 -7.34 -1.30 14.21
C ILE A 412 -6.49 -2.52 14.56
N THR A 413 -6.19 -2.72 15.84
CA THR A 413 -5.40 -3.84 16.35
C THR A 413 -6.05 -5.17 16.00
N GLU A 414 -7.36 -5.31 16.23
CA GLU A 414 -8.11 -6.53 15.89
C GLU A 414 -8.21 -6.75 14.38
N SER A 415 -8.37 -5.69 13.60
CA SER A 415 -8.40 -5.77 12.12
C SER A 415 -7.04 -6.24 11.58
N LEU A 416 -5.93 -5.77 12.13
CA LEU A 416 -4.58 -6.26 11.77
C LEU A 416 -4.43 -7.76 12.03
N LYS A 417 -4.83 -8.23 13.23
CA LYS A 417 -4.83 -9.66 13.58
C LYS A 417 -5.65 -10.46 12.58
N LYS A 418 -6.85 -10.00 12.24
CA LYS A 418 -7.80 -10.71 11.39
C LYS A 418 -7.38 -10.75 9.93
N VAL A 419 -7.00 -9.61 9.36
CA VAL A 419 -6.61 -9.50 7.93
C VAL A 419 -5.34 -10.31 7.65
N PHE A 420 -4.32 -10.15 8.49
CA PHE A 420 -3.01 -10.79 8.27
C PHE A 420 -2.85 -12.15 8.97
N LYS A 421 -3.82 -12.56 9.79
CA LYS A 421 -3.81 -13.81 10.57
C LYS A 421 -2.54 -13.96 11.39
N VAL A 422 -2.24 -12.92 12.16
CA VAL A 422 -0.95 -12.72 12.81
C VAL A 422 -1.13 -12.30 14.27
N LYS A 423 -0.15 -12.63 15.12
CA LYS A 423 -0.10 -12.09 16.48
C LYS A 423 0.27 -10.62 16.44
N VAL A 424 -0.27 -9.86 17.38
CA VAL A 424 0.02 -8.45 17.55
C VAL A 424 0.48 -8.20 18.98
N ARG A 425 1.57 -7.46 19.12
CA ARG A 425 2.13 -6.99 20.39
C ARG A 425 2.05 -5.47 20.42
N ASN A 426 1.50 -4.90 21.48
CA ASN A 426 1.58 -3.45 21.70
C ASN A 426 2.89 -3.14 22.42
N ILE A 427 3.63 -2.15 21.92
CA ILE A 427 4.81 -1.58 22.56
C ILE A 427 4.52 -0.13 22.94
N LYS A 428 5.04 0.31 24.09
CA LYS A 428 4.91 1.71 24.53
C LYS A 428 6.11 2.55 24.10
N ASP A 429 7.25 1.90 23.94
CA ASP A 429 8.52 2.53 23.64
C ASP A 429 9.24 1.76 22.53
N ILE A 430 9.70 2.46 21.49
CA ILE A 430 10.47 1.86 20.39
C ILE A 430 11.76 1.20 20.89
N ARG A 431 12.29 1.61 22.05
CA ARG A 431 13.49 1.05 22.67
C ARG A 431 13.33 -0.42 23.05
N GLU A 432 12.09 -0.88 23.27
CA GLU A 432 11.79 -2.30 23.42
C GLU A 432 12.24 -3.15 22.21
N MET A 433 12.57 -2.52 21.08
CA MET A 433 13.04 -3.18 19.87
C MET A 433 14.56 -3.38 19.80
N PHE A 434 15.34 -2.75 20.68
CA PHE A 434 16.81 -2.83 20.66
C PHE A 434 17.40 -3.36 21.97
N ASN A 435 16.62 -3.33 23.05
CA ASN A 435 17.05 -3.73 24.40
C ASN A 435 16.94 -5.24 24.65
#